data_AF-A0A838KDU5-F1
#
_entry.id   AF-A0A838KDU5-F1
#
_cell.length_a   1.000
_cell.length_b   1.000
_cell.length_c   1.000
_cell.angle_alpha   90.00
_cell.angle_beta   90.00
_cell.angle_gamma   90.00
#
_symmetry.space_group_name_H-M   'P 1'
#
loop_
_entity.id
_entity.type
_entity.pdbx_description
1 polymer ?
#
loop_
_entity_poly.entity_id
_entity_poly.type
_entity_poly.pdbx_seq_one_letter_code
_entity_poly.pdbx_strand_id
1 'polypeptide(L)' 'MSGPVGARAAVGVPVTYAGPTYDTAVKRPSENKPQSKLWYAAGAWWGLLVSQADDRVHIF' A
#
# COMPACT_ATOMS: atom_id res chain seq x y z
N MET A 1 -26.70 -32.01 53.53
CA MET A 1 -27.09 -32.30 52.13
C MET A 1 -26.27 -31.38 51.22
N SER A 2 -25.49 -31.96 50.30
CA SER A 2 -24.69 -31.21 49.32
C SER A 2 -25.40 -31.27 47.96
N GLY A 3 -25.65 -30.12 47.32
CA GLY A 3 -26.31 -30.04 46.01
C GLY A 3 -25.34 -30.28 44.83
N PRO A 4 -25.85 -30.55 43.61
CA PRO A 4 -24.98 -30.90 42.49
C PRO A 4 -24.20 -29.68 42.01
N VAL A 5 -22.88 -29.83 41.88
CA VAL A 5 -22.01 -28.83 41.26
C VAL A 5 -22.20 -28.93 39.75
N GLY A 6 -22.84 -27.92 39.15
CA GLY A 6 -23.01 -27.85 37.69
C GLY A 6 -21.68 -27.65 36.97
N ALA A 7 -21.46 -28.39 35.89
CA ALA A 7 -20.28 -28.25 35.04
C ALA A 7 -20.21 -26.83 34.44
N ARG A 8 -19.05 -26.19 34.56
CA ARG A 8 -18.77 -24.88 33.94
C ARG A 8 -17.89 -25.09 32.71
N ALA A 9 -18.22 -24.40 31.62
CA ALA A 9 -17.38 -24.38 30.42
C ALA A 9 -16.03 -23.71 30.72
N ALA A 10 -14.95 -24.29 30.20
CA ALA A 10 -13.64 -23.67 30.30
C ALA A 10 -13.61 -22.38 29.48
N VAL A 11 -13.12 -21.30 30.08
CA VAL A 11 -12.88 -20.04 29.36
C VAL A 11 -11.66 -20.27 28.47
N GLY A 12 -11.86 -20.24 27.15
CA GLY A 12 -10.77 -20.29 26.18
C GLY A 12 -9.92 -19.02 26.30
N VAL A 13 -8.60 -19.17 26.22
CA VAL A 13 -7.67 -18.02 26.18
C VAL A 13 -7.66 -17.47 24.74
N PRO A 14 -8.06 -16.21 24.50
CA PRO A 14 -7.98 -15.62 23.17
C PRO A 14 -6.52 -15.52 22.72
N VAL A 15 -6.22 -16.00 21.53
CA VAL A 15 -4.93 -15.77 20.87
C VAL A 15 -5.09 -14.59 19.93
N THR A 16 -4.31 -13.55 20.13
CA THR A 16 -4.22 -12.41 19.21
C THR A 16 -2.86 -12.42 18.51
N TYR A 17 -2.85 -11.96 17.27
CA TYR A 17 -1.65 -11.78 16.47
C TYR A 17 -1.45 -10.30 16.24
N ALA A 18 -0.21 -9.83 16.37
CA ALA A 18 0.12 -8.47 16.00
C ALA A 18 -0.17 -8.26 14.49
N GLY A 19 -0.92 -7.21 14.19
CA GLY A 19 -1.15 -6.78 12.82
C GLY A 19 0.06 -6.04 12.24
N PRO A 20 0.08 -5.81 10.92
CA PRO A 20 1.13 -5.00 10.30
C PRO A 20 1.12 -3.57 10.89
N THR A 21 2.31 -3.02 11.09
CA THR A 21 2.51 -1.61 11.45
C THR A 21 2.87 -0.83 10.18
N TYR A 22 2.20 0.28 9.93
CA TYR A 22 2.46 1.14 8.78
C TYR A 22 3.15 2.42 9.23
N ASP A 23 4.26 2.77 8.58
CA ASP A 23 4.96 4.03 8.81
C ASP A 23 4.21 5.17 8.10
N THR A 24 4.16 6.35 8.72
CA THR A 24 3.57 7.56 8.12
C THR A 24 4.58 8.35 7.30
N ALA A 25 5.87 8.05 7.41
CA ALA A 25 6.93 8.71 6.68
C ALA A 25 7.24 8.00 5.35
N VAL A 26 6.89 8.64 4.24
CA VAL A 26 7.36 8.23 2.90
C VAL A 26 8.83 8.62 2.76
N LYS A 27 9.75 7.67 2.96
CA LYS A 27 11.21 7.92 2.83
C LYS A 27 11.64 8.29 1.40
N ARG A 28 10.95 7.77 0.39
CA ARG A 28 11.16 8.03 -1.05
C ARG A 28 9.95 7.51 -1.84
N PRO A 29 9.55 8.14 -2.95
CA PRO A 29 8.52 7.56 -3.82
C PRO A 29 8.94 6.14 -4.25
N SER A 30 8.15 5.14 -3.88
CA SER A 30 8.35 3.74 -4.29
C SER A 30 7.65 3.41 -5.59
N GLU A 31 6.90 4.36 -6.15
CA GLU A 31 6.16 4.16 -7.38
C GLU A 31 7.11 4.25 -8.58
N ASN A 32 7.66 3.10 -8.97
CA ASN A 32 8.33 2.94 -10.26
C ASN A 32 7.29 2.55 -11.33
N LYS A 33 6.23 3.36 -11.45
CA LYS A 33 5.33 3.24 -12.59
C LYS A 33 5.82 4.22 -13.65
N PRO A 34 5.77 3.86 -14.94
CA PRO A 34 6.05 4.81 -15.98
C PRO A 34 5.06 5.98 -15.86
N GLN A 35 5.56 7.17 -15.51
CA GLN A 35 4.75 8.37 -15.38
C GLN A 35 4.97 9.27 -16.59
N SER A 36 3.89 9.60 -17.28
CA SER A 36 3.88 10.68 -18.26
C SER A 36 3.94 12.03 -17.54
N LYS A 37 4.75 12.97 -18.04
CA LYS A 37 4.89 14.32 -17.46
C LYS A 37 4.69 15.39 -18.52
N LEU A 38 3.93 16.43 -18.19
CA LEU A 38 3.74 17.62 -19.03
C LEU A 38 4.35 18.85 -18.35
N TRP A 39 5.11 19.67 -19.08
CA TRP A 39 5.65 20.93 -18.55
C TRP A 39 5.73 22.02 -19.63
N TYR A 40 5.81 23.29 -19.21
CA TYR A 40 5.94 24.44 -20.12
C TYR A 40 7.34 25.05 -19.99
N ALA A 41 8.05 25.21 -21.10
CA ALA A 41 9.38 25.80 -21.14
C ALA A 41 9.68 26.37 -22.54
N ALA A 42 10.43 27.47 -22.60
CA ALA A 42 10.85 28.12 -23.84
C ALA A 42 9.70 28.46 -24.81
N GLY A 43 8.53 28.86 -24.28
CA GLY A 43 7.38 29.24 -25.11
C GLY A 43 6.59 28.07 -25.69
N ALA A 44 6.89 26.83 -25.27
CA ALA A 44 6.25 25.62 -25.76
C ALA A 44 5.86 24.67 -24.62
N TRP A 45 4.85 23.85 -24.88
CA TRP A 45 4.51 22.70 -24.06
C TRP A 45 5.38 21.51 -24.45
N TRP A 46 5.86 20.79 -23.46
CA TRP A 46 6.70 19.61 -23.59
C TRP A 46 6.05 18.42 -22.90
N GLY A 47 6.13 17.25 -23.53
CA GLY A 47 5.60 16.01 -22.99
C GLY A 47 6.67 14.93 -22.89
N LEU A 48 6.70 14.25 -21.76
CA LEU A 48 7.37 12.96 -21.59
C LEU A 48 6.28 11.89 -21.55
N LEU A 49 6.27 10.99 -22.51
CA LEU A 49 5.29 9.91 -22.62
C LEU A 49 6.00 8.56 -22.58
N VAL A 50 5.42 7.59 -21.88
CA VAL A 50 5.87 6.19 -21.94
C VAL A 50 5.03 5.45 -22.96
N SER A 51 5.69 4.89 -23.97
CA SER A 51 5.03 4.11 -25.00
C SER A 51 4.79 2.67 -24.50
N GLN A 52 3.55 2.21 -24.64
CA GLN A 52 3.17 0.84 -24.28
C GLN A 52 3.62 -0.19 -25.32
N ALA A 53 4.02 0.25 -26.51
CA ALA A 53 4.45 -0.64 -27.60
C ALA A 53 5.90 -1.12 -27.44
N ASP A 54 6.73 -0.31 -26.79
CA ASP A 54 8.18 -0.53 -26.69
C ASP A 54 8.73 -0.29 -25.26
N ASP A 55 7.88 0.04 -24.29
CA ASP A 55 8.21 0.37 -22.90
C ASP A 55 9.32 1.44 -22.79
N ARG A 56 9.36 2.37 -23.75
CA ARG A 56 10.35 3.44 -23.82
C ARG A 56 9.75 4.82 -23.54
N VAL A 57 10.63 5.71 -23.06
CA VAL A 57 10.33 7.11 -22.83
C VAL A 57 10.61 7.93 -24.09
N HIS A 58 9.62 8.70 -24.53
CA HIS A 58 9.71 9.62 -25.65
C HIS A 58 9.45 11.06 -25.18
N ILE A 59 10.19 12.02 -25.77
CA ILE A 59 10.03 13.47 -25.49
C ILE A 59 9.49 14.14 -26.75
N PHE A 60 8.45 14.95 -26.58
CA PHE A 60 7.77 15.71 -27.64
C PHE A 60 7.71 17.19 -27.30
#